data_AF-A0A6M1T3T7-F1
#
_entry.id   AF-A0A6M1T3T7-F1
#
_cell.length_a   1.000
_cell.length_b   1.000
_cell.length_c   1.000
_cell.angle_alpha   90.00
_cell.angle_beta   90.00
_cell.angle_gamma   90.00
#
_symmetry.space_group_name_H-M   'P 1'
#
loop_
_entity.id
_entity.type
_entity.pdbx_description
1 polymer ?
#
loop_
_entity_poly.entity_id
_entity_poly.type
_entity_poly.pdbx_seq_one_letter_code
_entity_poly.pdbx_strand_id
1 'polypeptide(L)'
;MANKKDSNTFVLNAVIGFLSLLLFLLIFGLFTRVVYPRIQNERAEEQPQLIGDIIQLEVLNGCGVAGLANQFTSALRKNGFDVVETGNFDNFDMQETIIISRTYNTDNAERVAKALGINAENILVEASDDFYLDATIVIGSDYNSLNLN
;
A
#
# COMPACT_ATOMS: atom_id res chain seq x y z
N MET A 1 -31.47 42.78 -58.82
CA MET A 1 -31.78 41.64 -57.91
C MET A 1 -30.82 40.44 -58.05
N ALA A 2 -29.60 40.60 -58.61
CA ALA A 2 -28.68 39.46 -58.83
C ALA A 2 -27.68 39.18 -57.69
N ASN A 3 -27.40 40.15 -56.80
CA ASN A 3 -26.28 40.05 -55.84
C ASN A 3 -26.55 39.14 -54.62
N LYS A 4 -27.82 38.88 -54.28
CA LYS A 4 -28.17 38.11 -53.07
C LYS A 4 -27.93 36.60 -53.22
N LYS A 5 -28.01 36.07 -54.44
CA LYS A 5 -27.83 34.63 -54.71
C LYS A 5 -26.36 34.21 -54.68
N ASP A 6 -25.47 35.07 -55.18
CA ASP A 6 -24.02 34.84 -55.18
C ASP A 6 -23.43 35.01 -53.78
N SER A 7 -23.91 36.01 -53.01
CA SER A 7 -23.53 36.15 -51.59
C SER A 7 -23.98 34.95 -50.74
N ASN A 8 -25.18 34.41 -50.97
CA ASN A 8 -25.67 33.26 -50.21
C ASN A 8 -24.90 31.97 -50.52
N THR A 9 -24.51 31.77 -51.78
CA THR A 9 -23.69 30.59 -52.18
C THR A 9 -22.27 30.70 -51.66
N PHE A 10 -21.69 31.90 -51.66
CA PHE A 10 -20.39 32.17 -51.05
C PHE A 10 -20.40 31.91 -49.53
N VAL A 11 -21.40 32.43 -48.81
CA VAL A 11 -21.56 32.21 -47.37
C VAL A 11 -21.77 30.72 -47.08
N LEU A 12 -22.58 30.01 -47.88
CA LEU A 12 -22.79 28.58 -47.71
C LEU A 12 -21.49 27.79 -47.88
N ASN A 13 -20.70 28.08 -48.91
CA ASN A 13 -19.41 27.42 -49.15
C ASN A 13 -18.40 27.73 -48.03
N ALA A 14 -18.39 28.96 -47.52
CA ALA A 14 -17.54 29.34 -46.39
C ALA A 14 -17.92 28.59 -45.10
N VAL A 15 -19.22 28.45 -44.83
CA VAL A 15 -19.74 27.69 -43.68
C VAL A 15 -19.39 26.20 -43.82
N ILE A 16 -19.56 25.62 -45.01
CA ILE A 16 -19.18 24.23 -45.28
C ILE A 16 -17.68 24.02 -45.04
N GLY A 17 -16.83 24.91 -45.57
CA GLY A 17 -15.38 24.82 -45.36
C GLY A 17 -14.98 24.91 -43.89
N PHE A 18 -15.60 25.83 -43.15
CA PHE A 18 -15.37 25.97 -41.71
C PHE A 18 -15.81 24.72 -40.93
N LEU A 19 -17.00 24.17 -41.22
CA LEU A 19 -17.51 22.96 -40.59
C LEU A 19 -16.63 21.74 -40.91
N SER A 20 -16.13 21.62 -42.14
CA SER A 20 -15.21 20.55 -42.53
C SER A 20 -13.88 20.64 -41.78
N LEU A 21 -13.32 21.84 -41.62
CA LEU A 21 -12.08 22.06 -40.85
C LEU A 21 -12.29 21.72 -39.37
N LEU A 22 -13.39 22.18 -38.78
CA LEU A 22 -13.74 21.88 -37.39
C LEU A 22 -13.89 20.38 -37.16
N LEU A 23 -14.60 19.69 -38.06
CA LEU A 23 -14.78 18.25 -38.00
C LEU A 23 -13.44 17.52 -38.09
N PHE A 24 -12.56 17.94 -38.99
CA PHE A 24 -11.21 17.37 -39.12
C PHE A 24 -10.41 17.50 -37.82
N LEU A 25 -10.42 18.68 -37.18
CA LEU A 25 -9.72 18.91 -35.90
C LEU A 25 -10.28 18.04 -34.77
N LEU A 26 -11.60 17.84 -34.70
CA LEU A 26 -12.23 16.98 -33.71
C LEU A 26 -11.88 15.51 -33.92
N ILE A 27 -11.93 15.03 -35.17
CA ILE A 27 -11.53 13.66 -35.52
C ILE A 27 -10.05 13.46 -35.23
N PHE A 28 -9.19 14.40 -35.58
CA PHE A 28 -7.77 14.35 -35.28
C PHE A 28 -7.52 14.33 -33.76
N GLY A 29 -8.21 15.16 -32.98
CA GLY A 29 -8.13 15.13 -31.52
C GLY A 29 -8.56 13.79 -30.92
N LEU A 30 -9.64 13.18 -31.43
CA LEU A 30 -10.06 11.84 -31.01
C LEU A 30 -9.06 10.76 -31.43
N PHE A 31 -8.54 10.86 -32.65
CA PHE A 31 -7.52 9.93 -33.16
C PHE A 31 -6.25 10.01 -32.34
N THR A 32 -5.77 11.20 -31.98
CA THR A 32 -4.63 11.36 -31.08
C THR A 32 -4.90 10.74 -29.71
N ARG A 33 -6.12 10.83 -29.17
CA ARG A 33 -6.49 10.18 -27.91
C ARG A 33 -6.52 8.65 -28.00
N VAL A 34 -6.86 8.09 -29.17
CA VAL A 34 -6.91 6.64 -29.39
C VAL A 34 -5.52 6.06 -29.70
N VAL A 35 -4.72 6.76 -30.51
CA VAL A 35 -3.39 6.31 -30.95
C VAL A 35 -2.30 6.64 -29.93
N TYR A 36 -2.44 7.74 -29.19
CA TYR A 36 -1.62 8.05 -28.03
C TYR A 36 -2.49 7.85 -26.78
N PRO A 37 -2.71 6.59 -26.33
CA PRO A 37 -3.28 6.37 -25.01
C PRO A 37 -2.43 7.16 -24.02
N ARG A 38 -3.09 7.76 -23.02
CA ARG A 38 -2.39 8.53 -21.99
C ARG A 38 -1.22 7.67 -21.51
N ILE A 39 -0.03 8.26 -21.41
CA ILE A 39 1.07 7.64 -20.70
C ILE A 39 0.51 7.32 -19.32
N GLN A 40 0.09 6.06 -19.13
CA GLN A 40 0.03 5.51 -17.81
C GLN A 40 1.46 5.70 -17.34
N ASN A 41 1.63 6.37 -16.20
CA ASN A 41 2.83 6.11 -15.45
C ASN A 41 2.73 4.62 -15.09
N GLU A 42 3.09 3.75 -16.03
CA GLU A 42 3.83 2.56 -15.69
C GLU A 42 5.03 3.14 -14.94
N ARG A 43 4.87 3.31 -13.60
CA ARG A 43 5.96 2.91 -12.73
C ARG A 43 6.43 1.65 -13.38
N ALA A 44 7.67 1.65 -13.87
CA ALA A 44 8.27 0.41 -14.29
C ALA A 44 7.91 -0.55 -13.16
N GLU A 45 7.08 -1.55 -13.47
CA GLU A 45 7.14 -2.79 -12.76
C GLU A 45 8.49 -3.39 -13.17
N GLU A 46 9.58 -2.71 -12.81
CA GLU A 46 10.60 -3.37 -12.06
C GLU A 46 9.83 -4.00 -10.91
N GLN A 47 9.30 -5.19 -11.17
CA GLN A 47 9.14 -6.19 -10.15
C GLN A 47 10.44 -6.06 -9.38
N PRO A 48 10.41 -5.58 -8.12
CA PRO A 48 11.57 -5.67 -7.28
C PRO A 48 11.68 -7.17 -7.03
N GLN A 49 12.29 -7.88 -7.97
CA GLN A 49 12.82 -9.19 -7.76
C GLN A 49 13.85 -8.93 -6.64
N LEU A 50 13.43 -9.17 -5.40
CA LEU A 50 14.13 -8.95 -4.13
C LEU A 50 13.88 -7.63 -3.36
N ILE A 51 12.66 -7.08 -3.35
CA ILE A 51 12.14 -6.47 -2.10
C ILE A 51 10.99 -7.37 -1.68
N GLY A 52 11.30 -8.43 -0.93
CA GLY A 52 10.25 -9.28 -0.36
C GLY A 52 9.27 -8.39 0.40
N ASP A 53 7.97 -8.71 0.32
CA ASP A 53 6.90 -7.98 1.00
C ASP A 53 7.39 -7.61 2.41
N ILE A 54 7.57 -6.31 2.63
CA ILE A 54 8.09 -5.81 3.89
C ILE A 54 7.03 -6.12 4.92
N ILE A 55 7.35 -6.99 5.88
CA ILE A 55 6.39 -7.45 6.87
C ILE A 55 6.00 -6.25 7.73
N GLN A 56 4.70 -5.92 7.73
CA GLN A 56 4.11 -4.81 8.47
C GLN A 56 3.61 -5.27 9.83
N LEU A 57 4.09 -4.58 10.87
CA LEU A 57 3.90 -4.99 12.26
C LEU A 57 3.27 -3.89 13.12
N GLU A 58 2.54 -4.34 14.12
CA GLU A 58 2.18 -3.57 15.30
C GLU A 58 2.92 -4.13 16.52
N VAL A 59 3.34 -3.26 17.43
CA VAL A 59 4.05 -3.65 18.66
C VAL A 59 3.33 -3.08 19.89
N LEU A 60 2.84 -3.95 20.76
CA LEU A 60 2.08 -3.60 21.96
C LEU A 60 2.80 -4.03 23.23
N ASN A 61 2.87 -3.15 24.21
CA ASN A 61 3.40 -3.44 25.55
C ASN A 61 2.34 -4.08 26.43
N GLY A 62 2.48 -5.38 26.73
CA GLY A 62 1.57 -6.15 27.58
C GLY A 62 2.06 -6.40 29.00
N CYS A 63 3.24 -5.90 29.41
CA CYS A 63 3.80 -6.12 30.76
C CYS A 63 4.01 -4.83 31.57
N GLY A 64 3.71 -3.66 30.99
CA GLY A 64 3.69 -2.38 31.70
C GLY A 64 5.07 -1.73 31.90
N VAL A 65 6.13 -2.26 31.29
CA VAL A 65 7.47 -1.67 31.36
C VAL A 65 7.54 -0.45 30.43
N ALA A 66 7.81 0.73 31.01
CA ALA A 66 7.83 1.98 30.25
C ALA A 66 8.88 1.97 29.14
N GLY A 67 8.45 2.32 27.92
CA GLY A 67 9.33 2.42 26.75
C GLY A 67 9.68 1.10 26.07
N LEU A 68 9.18 -0.04 26.58
CA LEU A 68 9.53 -1.37 26.07
C LEU A 68 9.09 -1.56 24.60
N ALA A 69 7.85 -1.21 24.26
CA ALA A 69 7.38 -1.31 22.88
C ALA A 69 8.24 -0.49 21.91
N ASN A 70 8.67 0.72 22.29
CA ASN A 70 9.55 1.54 21.46
C ASN A 70 10.95 0.93 21.26
N GLN A 71 11.47 0.24 22.28
CA GLN A 71 12.74 -0.49 22.20
C GLN A 71 12.63 -1.63 21.18
N PHE A 72 11.57 -2.44 21.28
CA PHE A 72 11.29 -3.52 20.34
C PHE A 72 11.04 -3.00 18.93
N THR A 73 10.27 -1.92 18.76
CA THR A 73 10.06 -1.24 17.48
C THR A 73 11.39 -0.85 16.84
N SER A 74 12.32 -0.31 17.62
CA SER A 74 13.64 0.09 17.12
C SER A 74 14.49 -1.12 16.68
N ALA A 75 14.41 -2.24 17.41
CA ALA A 75 15.12 -3.47 17.06
C ALA A 75 14.54 -4.15 15.82
N LEU A 76 13.22 -4.25 15.73
CA LEU A 76 12.51 -4.82 14.58
C LEU A 76 12.77 -4.04 13.29
N ARG A 77 12.72 -2.70 13.34
CA ARG A 77 13.05 -1.86 12.18
C ARG A 77 14.48 -2.04 11.70
N LYS A 78 15.45 -2.23 12.61
CA LYS A 78 16.84 -2.54 12.23
C LYS A 78 16.97 -3.90 11.53
N ASN A 79 16.10 -4.84 11.88
CA ASN A 79 16.02 -6.17 11.28
C ASN A 79 15.19 -6.24 9.99
N GLY A 80 14.77 -5.08 9.45
CA GLY A 80 14.09 -4.99 8.15
C GLY A 80 12.57 -5.19 8.19
N PHE A 81 11.97 -5.18 9.39
CA PHE A 81 10.52 -5.15 9.55
C PHE A 81 9.98 -3.72 9.51
N ASP A 82 8.78 -3.52 8.95
CA ASP A 82 8.09 -2.23 8.97
C ASP A 82 7.11 -2.19 10.15
N VAL A 83 7.52 -1.55 11.25
CA VAL A 83 6.60 -1.35 12.37
C VAL A 83 5.76 -0.11 12.09
N VAL A 84 4.47 -0.32 11.80
CA VAL A 84 3.50 0.72 11.45
C VAL A 84 2.95 1.39 12.71
N GLU A 85 2.68 0.59 13.75
CA GLU A 85 2.08 1.07 15.00
C GLU A 85 2.82 0.56 16.24
N THR A 86 2.81 1.37 17.30
CA THR A 86 3.44 1.05 18.58
C THR A 86 2.61 1.61 19.72
N GLY A 87 2.29 0.79 20.71
CA GLY A 87 1.34 1.16 21.76
C GLY A 87 1.44 0.31 23.03
N ASN A 88 0.41 0.44 23.86
CA ASN A 88 0.19 -0.43 25.01
C ASN A 88 -0.92 -1.42 24.68
N PHE A 89 -0.82 -2.61 25.24
CA PHE A 89 -1.91 -3.58 25.20
C PHE A 89 -3.01 -3.18 26.20
N ASP A 90 -4.21 -3.75 26.05
CA ASP A 90 -5.37 -3.42 26.88
C ASP A 90 -5.13 -3.65 28.38
N ASN A 91 -4.27 -4.61 28.71
CA ASN A 91 -3.82 -4.94 30.06
C ASN A 91 -2.30 -5.16 30.12
N PHE A 92 -1.78 -5.20 31.35
CA PHE A 92 -0.33 -5.32 31.63
C PHE A 92 0.04 -6.63 32.34
N ASP A 93 -0.79 -7.67 32.23
CA ASP A 93 -0.63 -8.97 32.89
C ASP A 93 -0.13 -10.07 31.93
N MET A 94 0.34 -9.69 30.73
CA MET A 94 0.92 -10.65 29.78
C MET A 94 2.22 -11.23 30.34
N GLN A 95 2.21 -12.53 30.62
CA GLN A 95 3.38 -13.25 31.12
C GLN A 95 4.32 -13.64 29.98
N GLU A 96 3.75 -14.14 28.88
CA GLU A 96 4.49 -14.58 27.71
C GLU A 96 4.26 -13.66 26.52
N THR A 97 5.29 -13.49 25.69
CA THR A 97 5.19 -12.73 24.46
C THR A 97 4.54 -13.59 23.39
N ILE A 98 3.51 -13.04 22.76
CA ILE A 98 2.74 -13.69 21.69
C ILE A 98 2.80 -12.88 20.40
N ILE A 99 2.58 -13.57 19.30
CA ILE A 99 2.42 -12.96 17.98
C ILE A 99 1.03 -13.32 17.46
N ILE A 100 0.26 -12.31 17.10
CA ILE A 100 -1.06 -12.47 16.51
C ILE A 100 -0.89 -12.27 15.00
N SER A 101 -1.00 -13.34 14.22
CA SER A 101 -1.07 -13.29 12.77
C SER A 101 -2.41 -12.71 12.34
N ARG A 102 -2.36 -11.61 11.58
CA ARG A 102 -3.54 -10.93 11.01
C ARG A 102 -3.93 -11.51 9.65
N THR A 103 -3.16 -12.47 9.15
CA THR A 103 -3.43 -13.27 7.96
C THR A 103 -3.56 -14.75 8.29
N TYR A 104 -4.31 -15.51 7.48
CA TYR A 104 -4.38 -16.97 7.59
C TYR A 104 -3.06 -17.67 7.22
N ASN A 105 -2.26 -17.05 6.34
CA ASN A 105 -0.90 -17.49 6.10
C ASN A 105 0.00 -16.98 7.24
N THR A 106 0.58 -17.86 8.03
CA THR A 106 1.43 -17.54 9.18
C THR A 106 2.89 -17.34 8.83
N ASP A 107 3.31 -17.48 7.57
CA ASP A 107 4.71 -17.36 7.13
C ASP A 107 5.38 -16.07 7.65
N ASN A 108 4.66 -14.95 7.61
CA ASN A 108 5.15 -13.65 8.08
C ASN A 108 5.29 -13.64 9.61
N ALA A 109 4.29 -14.14 10.35
CA ALA A 109 4.35 -14.27 11.80
C ALA A 109 5.48 -15.20 12.26
N GLU A 110 5.73 -16.30 11.54
CA GLU A 110 6.82 -17.24 11.81
C GLU A 110 8.20 -16.61 11.58
N ARG A 111 8.34 -15.78 10.54
CA ARG A 111 9.57 -15.01 10.30
C ARG A 111 9.86 -14.05 11.45
N VAL A 112 8.84 -13.38 11.97
CA VAL A 112 8.94 -12.50 13.14
C VAL A 112 9.29 -13.30 14.40
N ALA A 113 8.62 -14.43 14.63
CA ALA A 113 8.87 -15.31 15.77
C ALA A 113 10.34 -15.76 15.80
N LYS A 114 10.86 -16.19 14.65
CA LYS A 114 12.25 -16.59 14.50
C LYS A 114 13.24 -15.45 14.75
N ALA A 115 12.91 -14.23 14.32
CA ALA A 115 13.75 -13.06 14.57
C ALA A 115 13.83 -12.72 16.07
N LEU A 116 12.72 -12.85 16.79
CA LEU A 116 12.63 -12.57 18.23
C LEU A 116 13.00 -13.77 19.12
N GLY A 117 13.17 -14.97 18.57
CA GLY A 117 13.42 -16.19 19.34
C GLY A 117 12.19 -16.75 20.05
N ILE A 118 11.00 -16.44 19.55
CA ILE A 118 9.71 -16.88 20.09
C ILE A 118 9.34 -18.25 19.52
N ASN A 119 8.80 -19.14 20.35
CA ASN A 119 8.31 -20.44 19.90
C ASN A 119 7.07 -20.30 19.02
N ALA A 120 6.95 -21.15 17.99
CA ALA A 120 5.80 -21.13 17.09
C ALA A 120 4.45 -21.39 17.79
N GLU A 121 4.46 -22.04 18.95
CA GLU A 121 3.28 -22.26 19.80
C GLU A 121 2.67 -20.95 20.33
N ASN A 122 3.46 -19.87 20.39
CA ASN A 122 3.01 -18.54 20.83
C ASN A 122 2.50 -17.68 19.67
N ILE A 123 2.31 -18.28 18.49
CA ILE A 123 1.67 -17.64 17.34
C ILE A 123 0.17 -17.97 17.37
N LEU A 124 -0.66 -16.95 17.47
CA LEU A 124 -2.11 -17.03 17.37
C LEU A 124 -2.57 -16.52 16.02
N VAL A 125 -3.62 -17.09 15.45
CA VAL A 125 -4.20 -16.63 14.19
C VAL A 125 -5.51 -15.92 14.45
N GLU A 126 -5.52 -14.61 14.18
CA GLU A 126 -6.71 -13.76 14.24
C GLU A 126 -6.80 -12.99 12.93
N ALA A 127 -7.08 -13.75 11.86
CA ALA A 127 -7.14 -13.22 10.52
C ALA A 127 -8.38 -12.34 10.32
N SER A 128 -8.18 -11.14 9.77
CA SER A 128 -9.25 -10.25 9.36
C SER A 128 -8.78 -9.37 8.21
N ASP A 129 -9.63 -9.26 7.18
CA ASP A 129 -9.36 -8.44 5.99
C ASP A 129 -9.36 -6.93 6.29
N ASP A 130 -9.78 -6.53 7.50
CA ASP A 130 -9.82 -5.13 7.93
C ASP A 130 -8.44 -4.62 8.39
N PHE A 131 -7.50 -5.51 8.71
CA PHE A 131 -6.16 -5.12 9.16
C PHE A 131 -5.18 -5.02 7.99
N TYR A 132 -4.55 -3.85 7.85
CA TYR A 132 -3.44 -3.63 6.92
C TYR A 132 -2.08 -4.04 7.52
N LEU A 133 -2.08 -5.03 8.41
CA LEU A 133 -0.89 -5.51 9.11
C LEU A 133 -0.73 -7.01 8.85
N ASP A 134 0.51 -7.50 8.86
CA ASP A 134 0.79 -8.93 8.81
C ASP A 134 0.67 -9.57 10.19
N ALA A 135 1.17 -8.88 11.22
CA ALA A 135 1.13 -9.38 12.59
C ALA A 135 1.15 -8.27 13.66
N THR A 136 0.55 -8.57 14.80
CA THR A 136 0.67 -7.80 16.04
C THR A 136 1.55 -8.57 17.03
N ILE A 137 2.57 -7.92 17.59
CA ILE A 137 3.40 -8.48 18.67
C ILE A 137 2.92 -7.92 20.00
N VAL A 138 2.54 -8.78 20.94
CA VAL A 138 2.19 -8.38 22.30
C VAL A 138 3.31 -8.83 23.23
N ILE A 139 4.07 -7.87 23.76
CA ILE A 139 5.26 -8.13 24.57
C ILE A 139 4.85 -8.47 26.00
N GLY A 140 5.22 -9.68 26.43
CA GLY A 140 5.01 -10.19 27.78
C GLY A 140 6.15 -9.87 28.73
N SER A 141 6.05 -10.39 29.95
CA SER A 141 7.05 -10.22 31.02
C SER A 141 8.33 -11.03 30.76
N ASP A 142 8.28 -11.99 29.84
CA ASP A 142 9.39 -12.80 29.33
C ASP A 142 10.32 -12.05 28.34
N TYR A 143 10.08 -10.76 28.08
CA TYR A 143 10.81 -9.95 27.08
C TYR A 143 12.35 -10.01 27.18
N ASN A 144 12.89 -10.25 28.37
CA ASN A 144 14.34 -10.37 28.58
C ASN A 144 14.95 -11.64 27.96
N SER A 145 14.11 -12.62 27.60
CA SER A 145 14.53 -13.84 26.92
C SER A 145 14.55 -13.71 25.39
N LEU A 146 14.04 -12.60 24.86
CA LEU A 146 13.88 -12.36 23.42
C LEU A 146 15.14 -11.75 22.78
N ASN A 147 15.31 -12.02 21.49
CA ASN A 147 16.41 -11.50 20.69
C ASN A 147 16.10 -10.07 20.20
N LEU A 148 16.94 -9.10 20.60
CA LEU A 148 16.82 -7.67 20.23
C LEU A 148 18.02 -7.15 19.41
N ASN A 149 18.87 -8.05 18.93
CA ASN A 149 20.13 -7.72 18.25
C ASN A 149 19.93 -7.18 16.83
#